data_AF-A0A2H6H0Y6-F1
#
_entry.id   AF-A0A2H6H0Y6-F1
#
_cell.length_a   1.000
_cell.length_b   1.000
_cell.length_c   1.000
_cell.angle_alpha   90.00
_cell.angle_beta   90.00
_cell.angle_gamma   90.00
#
_symmetry.space_group_name_H-M   'P 1'
#
loop_
_entity.id
_entity.type
_entity.pdbx_description
1 polymer ?
#
loop_
_entity_poly.entity_id
_entity_poly.type
_entity_poly.pdbx_seq_one_letter_code
_entity_poly.pdbx_strand_id
1 'polypeptide(L)' 'MKRGFAVTGFLLYLIVALYQINFALGLINMPNFIVSIEKWIILLGAILIIMGGIKYLRRDYY' A
#
# COMPACT_ATOMS: atom_id res chain seq x y z
N MET A 1 -10.50 21.72 -6.92
CA MET A 1 -9.61 21.35 -5.79
C MET A 1 -8.83 20.08 -6.17
N LYS A 2 -7.49 20.05 -6.02
CA LYS A 2 -6.72 18.84 -5.65
C LYS A 2 -6.14 17.85 -6.70
N ARG A 3 -5.77 18.23 -7.95
CA ARG A 3 -4.99 17.30 -8.83
C ARG A 3 -3.67 16.83 -8.17
N GLY A 4 -2.98 17.71 -7.45
CA GLY A 4 -1.76 17.35 -6.71
C GLY A 4 -2.01 16.33 -5.58
N PHE A 5 -3.13 16.46 -4.86
CA PHE A 5 -3.47 15.54 -3.76
C PHE A 5 -3.73 14.11 -4.25
N ALA A 6 -4.29 13.97 -5.46
CA ALA A 6 -4.50 12.66 -6.08
C ALA A 6 -3.17 11.99 -6.47
N VAL A 7 -2.22 12.75 -7.01
CA VAL A 7 -0.89 12.24 -7.37
C VAL A 7 -0.09 11.85 -6.13
N THR A 8 -0.09 12.68 -5.09
CA THR A 8 0.60 12.37 -3.83
C THR A 8 0.00 11.12 -3.15
N GLY A 9 -1.33 10.98 -3.15
CA GLY A 9 -2.00 9.79 -2.63
C GLY A 9 -1.65 8.53 -3.44
N PHE A 10 -1.58 8.64 -4.76
CA PHE A 10 -1.18 7.54 -5.63
C PHE A 10 0.27 7.11 -5.39
N LEU A 11 1.21 8.05 -5.26
CA LEU A 11 2.62 7.75 -4.97
C LEU A 11 2.78 7.06 -3.62
N LEU A 12 2.08 7.52 -2.58
CA LEU A 12 2.07 6.85 -1.28
C LEU A 12 1.54 5.43 -1.37
N TYR A 13 0.45 5.22 -2.10
CA TYR A 13 -0.10 3.89 -2.35
C TYR A 13 0.91 2.98 -3.07
N LEU A 14 1.57 3.49 -4.10
CA LEU A 14 2.57 2.76 -4.88
C LEU A 14 3.76 2.32 -4.00
N ILE A 15 4.25 3.21 -3.14
CA ILE A 15 5.35 2.92 -2.21
C ILE A 15 4.96 1.79 -1.24
N VAL A 16 3.75 1.85 -0.67
CA VAL A 16 3.24 0.83 0.25
C VAL A 16 3.05 -0.51 -0.46
N ALA A 17 2.56 -0.51 -1.70
CA ALA A 17 2.40 -1.73 -2.50
C ALA A 17 3.75 -2.38 -2.83
N LEU A 18 4.73 -1.58 -3.29
CA LEU A 18 6.09 -2.06 -3.56
C LEU A 18 6.76 -2.61 -2.30
N TYR A 19 6.51 -1.99 -1.15
CA TYR A 19 6.96 -2.47 0.15
C TYR A 19 6.42 -3.88 0.46
N GLN A 20 5.12 -4.10 0.29
CA GLN A 20 4.51 -5.41 0.51
C GLN A 20 5.04 -6.48 -0.44
N ILE A 21 5.26 -6.13 -1.71
CA ILE A 21 5.85 -7.05 -2.69
C ILE A 21 7.28 -7.43 -2.26
N ASN A 22 8.09 -6.46 -1.84
CA ASN A 22 9.44 -6.72 -1.35
C ASN A 22 9.44 -7.62 -0.11
N PHE A 23 8.49 -7.43 0.81
CA PHE A 23 8.33 -8.28 1.98
C PHE A 23 7.90 -9.71 1.62
N ALA A 24 6.93 -9.86 0.71
CA ALA A 24 6.43 -11.17 0.29
C ALA A 24 7.47 -11.99 -0.49
N LEU A 25 8.33 -11.32 -1.27
CA LEU A 25 9.30 -11.96 -2.16
C LEU A 25 10.75 -11.92 -1.63
N GLY A 26 11.02 -11.18 -0.55
CA GLY A 26 12.36 -11.04 0.03
C GLY A 26 13.40 -10.40 -0.89
N LEU A 27 12.99 -9.50 -1.80
CA LEU A 27 13.85 -9.00 -2.90
C LEU A 27 15.03 -8.15 -2.40
N ILE A 28 14.87 -7.42 -1.29
CA ILE A 28 15.88 -6.51 -0.73
C ILE A 28 15.89 -6.63 0.80
N ASN A 29 17.08 -6.85 1.36
CA ASN A 29 17.31 -6.84 2.81
C ASN A 29 17.11 -5.44 3.38
N MET A 30 16.08 -5.28 4.21
CA MET A 30 15.80 -4.00 4.86
C MET A 30 16.60 -3.83 6.15
N PRO A 31 17.06 -2.60 6.45
CA PRO A 31 17.69 -2.28 7.73
C PRO A 31 16.79 -2.59 8.93
N ASN A 32 17.39 -3.03 10.04
CA ASN A 32 16.68 -3.41 11.27
C ASN A 32 15.75 -2.33 11.86
N PHE A 33 16.02 -1.04 11.60
CA PHE A 33 15.15 0.05 12.06
C PHE A 33 13.80 0.11 11.31
N ILE A 34 13.75 -0.41 10.08
CA ILE A 34 12.52 -0.45 9.28
C ILE A 34 11.66 -1.64 9.70
N VAL A 35 12.29 -2.74 10.12
CA VAL A 35 11.63 -4.00 10.53
C VAL A 35 10.65 -3.84 11.71
N SER A 36 10.84 -2.86 12.58
CA SER A 36 9.87 -2.57 13.67
C SER A 36 8.63 -1.82 13.18
N ILE A 37 8.78 -0.96 12.17
CA ILE A 37 7.72 -0.16 11.54
C ILE A 37 6.98 -1.00 10.47
N GLU A 38 7.64 -2.03 9.92
CA GLU A 38 7.12 -2.99 8.95
C GLU A 38 5.75 -3.52 9.28
N LYS A 39 5.58 -4.05 10.50
CA LYS A 39 4.34 -4.73 10.90
C LYS A 39 3.13 -3.80 10.77
N TRP A 40 3.30 -2.53 11.13
CA TRP A 40 2.24 -1.53 11.07
C TRP A 40 1.98 -1.06 9.64
N ILE A 41 3.02 -0.88 8.83
CA ILE A 41 2.89 -0.49 7.41
C ILE A 41 2.21 -1.59 6.60
N ILE A 42 2.60 -2.86 6.82
CA ILE A 42 2.01 -4.02 6.14
C ILE A 42 0.53 -4.14 6.52
N LEU A 43 0.19 -4.02 7.81
CA LEU A 43 -1.19 -4.07 8.29
C LEU A 43 -2.04 -2.97 7.65
N LEU A 44 -1.58 -1.72 7.70
CA LEU A 44 -2.30 -0.57 7.12
C LEU A 44 -2.43 -0.69 5.59
N GLY A 45 -1.36 -1.11 4.91
CA GLY A 45 -1.37 -1.34 3.48
C GLY A 45 -2.35 -2.44 3.06
N ALA A 46 -2.42 -3.54 3.80
CA ALA A 46 -3.33 -4.64 3.51
C ALA A 46 -4.79 -4.22 3.65
N ILE A 47 -5.13 -3.48 4.71
CA ILE A 47 -6.47 -2.92 4.92
C ILE A 47 -6.84 -1.99 3.75
N LEU A 48 -5.94 -1.10 3.34
CA LEU A 48 -6.18 -0.18 2.24
C LEU A 48 -6.36 -0.89 0.90
N ILE A 49 -5.58 -1.93 0.62
CA ILE A 49 -5.72 -2.74 -0.60
C ILE A 49 -7.05 -3.49 -0.61
N ILE A 50 -7.45 -4.11 0.51
CA ILE A 50 -8.73 -4.82 0.63
C ILE A 50 -9.90 -3.85 0.45
N MET A 51 -9.88 -2.70 1.15
CA MET A 51 -10.93 -1.68 1.01
C MET A 51 -11.00 -1.12 -0.41
N GLY A 52 -9.85 -0.86 -1.03
CA GLY A 52 -9.74 -0.42 -2.42
C GLY A 52 -10.30 -1.44 -3.40
N GLY A 53 -9.92 -2.71 -3.24
CA GLY A 53 -10.39 -3.83 -4.06
C GLY A 53 -11.90 -4.06 -3.92
N ILE A 54 -12.44 -4.05 -2.71
CA ILE A 54 -13.89 -4.16 -2.46
C ILE A 54 -14.65 -3.01 -3.14
N LYS A 55 -14.16 -1.77 -3.01
CA LYS A 55 -14.79 -0.61 -3.64
C LYS A 55 -14.72 -0.68 -5.17
N TYR A 56 -13.61 -1.15 -5.71
CA TYR A 56 -13.44 -1.36 -7.15
C TYR A 56 -14.43 -2.41 -7.67
N LEU A 57 -14.47 -3.60 -7.05
CA LEU A 57 -15.41 -4.67 -7.42
C LEU A 57 -16.87 -4.23 -7.29
N ARG A 58 -17.22 -3.49 -6.23
CA ARG A 58 -18.58 -2.95 -6.05
C ARG A 58 -18.99 -1.97 -7.16
N ARG A 59 -18.03 -1.27 -7.79
CA ARG A 59 -18.31 -0.31 -8.86
C ARG A 59 -18.77 -0.98 -10.14
N ASP A 60 -18.34 -2.22 -10.40
CA ASP A 60 -18.77 -2.98 -11.58
C ASP A 60 -20.17 -3.60 -11.42
N TYR A 61 -20.73 -3.59 -10.20
CA TYR A 61 -22.09 -4.11 -9.91
C TYR A 61 -23.21 -3.06 -9.96
N TYR A 62 -22.96 -1.83 -10.43
CA TYR A 62 -23.97 -0.76 -10.60
C TYR A 62 -23.86 -0.04 -11.94
#